data_AF-A0A948KYX1-F1
#
_entry.id   AF-A0A948KYX1-F1
#
_cell.length_a   1.000
_cell.length_b   1.000
_cell.length_c   1.000
_cell.angle_alpha   90.00
_cell.angle_beta   90.00
_cell.angle_gamma   90.00
#
_symmetry.space_group_name_H-M   'P 1'
#
loop_
_entity.id
_entity.type
_entity.pdbx_description
1 polymer ?
#
loop_
_entity_poly.entity_id
_entity_poly.type
_entity_poly.pdbx_seq_one_letter_code
_entity_poly.pdbx_strand_id
1 'polypeptide(L)'
;MIKGFMLAAVMTLGTATSAMAACPSQVPGSTIDAIKANEQRVLCLLREVEAAAQQRQYESQLKALENSVRDLQLQQRFNAMPSFTAPAPFVPPML
;
A
#
# COMPACT_ATOMS: atom_id res chain seq x y z
N MET A 1 33.06 -17.46 16.99
CA MET A 1 32.10 -16.94 15.98
C MET A 1 30.62 -17.12 16.36
N ILE A 2 30.27 -17.68 17.54
CA ILE A 2 28.87 -17.95 17.93
C ILE A 2 28.20 -16.76 18.64
N LYS A 3 28.98 -15.92 19.35
CA LYS A 3 28.44 -14.80 20.14
C LYS A 3 27.88 -13.63 19.31
N GLY A 4 28.38 -13.44 18.08
CA GLY A 4 27.91 -12.34 17.21
C GLY A 4 26.53 -12.59 16.59
N PHE A 5 26.18 -13.86 16.38
CA PHE A 5 24.92 -14.23 15.73
C PHE A 5 23.70 -14.08 16.67
N MET A 6 23.87 -14.31 17.97
CA MET A 6 22.79 -14.11 18.95
C MET A 6 22.40 -12.64 19.13
N LEU A 7 23.37 -11.73 19.05
CA LEU A 7 23.11 -10.29 19.21
C LEU A 7 22.34 -9.71 18.01
N ALA A 8 22.63 -10.20 16.81
CA ALA A 8 21.89 -9.81 15.60
C ALA A 8 20.44 -10.34 15.62
N ALA A 9 20.22 -11.57 16.07
CA ALA A 9 18.88 -12.17 16.12
C ALA A 9 17.94 -11.46 17.11
N VAL A 10 18.45 -11.03 18.27
CA VAL A 10 17.67 -10.29 19.27
C VAL A 10 17.29 -8.88 18.78
N MET A 11 18.17 -8.22 18.04
CA MET A 11 17.87 -6.89 17.46
C MET A 11 16.82 -6.95 16.35
N THR A 12 16.75 -8.04 15.57
CA THR A 12 15.70 -8.21 14.55
C THR A 12 14.33 -8.59 15.12
N LEU A 13 14.26 -9.15 16.33
CA LEU A 13 13.00 -9.49 17.01
C LEU A 13 12.34 -8.28 17.68
N GLY A 14 13.10 -7.22 17.97
CA GLY A 14 12.61 -6.01 18.66
C GLY A 14 11.90 -4.99 17.76
N THR A 15 12.01 -5.08 16.43
CA THR A 15 11.39 -4.12 15.50
C THR A 15 10.05 -4.60 14.94
N ALA A 16 9.57 -5.78 15.36
CA ALA A 16 8.29 -6.34 14.93
C ALA A 16 7.11 -5.94 15.83
N THR A 17 7.27 -4.98 16.73
CA THR A 17 6.14 -4.32 17.37
C THR A 17 5.72 -3.15 16.49
N SER A 18 5.05 -3.44 15.37
CA SER A 18 4.00 -2.53 14.94
C SER A 18 3.04 -2.45 16.12
N ALA A 19 3.11 -1.33 16.85
CA ALA A 19 2.19 -1.04 17.93
C ALA A 19 0.80 -0.87 17.33
N MET A 20 0.13 -1.99 17.04
CA MET A 20 -1.31 -2.11 17.16
C MET A 20 -1.56 -1.82 18.63
N ALA A 21 -1.92 -0.58 18.92
CA ALA A 21 -2.10 -0.08 20.26
C ALA A 21 -3.31 -0.81 20.86
N ALA A 22 -3.11 -2.02 21.38
CA ALA A 22 -4.15 -2.92 21.85
C ALA A 22 -5.16 -2.14 22.71
N CYS A 23 -6.27 -1.72 22.08
CA CYS A 23 -7.25 -0.91 22.75
C CYS A 23 -7.77 -1.68 23.97
N PRO A 24 -8.04 -0.99 25.09
CA PRO A 24 -8.39 -1.65 26.33
C PRO A 24 -9.58 -2.60 26.15
N SER A 25 -9.56 -3.73 26.85
CA SER A 25 -10.64 -4.72 26.80
C SER A 25 -11.95 -4.14 27.34
N GLN A 26 -13.09 -4.72 26.95
CA GLN A 26 -14.40 -4.23 27.36
C GLN A 26 -14.59 -4.48 28.85
N VAL A 27 -15.00 -3.47 29.60
CA VAL A 27 -15.35 -3.61 31.02
C VAL A 27 -16.87 -3.81 31.12
N PRO A 28 -17.36 -4.98 31.55
CA PRO A 28 -18.79 -5.23 31.67
C PRO A 28 -19.37 -4.46 32.86
N GLY A 29 -20.62 -4.01 32.73
CA GLY A 29 -21.37 -3.32 33.78
C GLY A 29 -21.70 -1.87 33.45
N SER A 30 -22.56 -1.26 34.28
CA SER A 30 -23.09 0.10 34.11
C SER A 30 -22.60 1.07 35.20
N THR A 31 -21.54 0.70 35.93
CA THR A 31 -20.92 1.60 36.90
C THR A 31 -20.23 2.75 36.19
N ILE A 32 -20.08 3.90 36.87
CA ILE A 32 -19.43 5.10 36.30
C ILE A 32 -18.01 4.76 35.81
N ASP A 33 -17.29 3.93 36.55
CA ASP A 33 -15.92 3.52 36.19
C ASP A 33 -15.90 2.59 34.96
N ALA A 34 -16.87 1.68 34.83
CA ALA A 34 -17.00 0.84 33.65
C ALA A 34 -17.35 1.68 32.41
N ILE A 35 -18.20 2.70 32.54
CA ILE A 35 -18.55 3.61 31.44
C ILE A 35 -17.32 4.38 30.98
N LYS A 36 -16.55 4.98 31.90
CA LYS A 36 -15.31 5.72 31.58
C LYS A 36 -14.26 4.83 30.91
N ALA A 37 -14.09 3.59 31.39
CA ALA A 37 -13.16 2.65 30.78
C ALA A 37 -13.56 2.29 29.34
N ASN A 38 -14.87 2.09 29.10
CA ASN A 38 -15.38 1.81 27.76
C ASN A 38 -15.33 3.05 26.84
N GLU A 39 -15.50 4.26 27.36
CA GLU A 39 -15.34 5.51 26.60
C GLU A 39 -13.90 5.65 26.09
N GLN A 40 -12.91 5.44 26.96
CA GLN A 40 -11.50 5.44 26.57
C GLN A 40 -11.18 4.38 25.51
N ARG A 41 -11.80 3.21 25.61
CA ARG A 41 -11.72 2.17 24.58
C ARG A 41 -12.28 2.65 23.24
N VAL A 42 -13.47 3.25 23.23
CA VAL A 42 -14.09 3.75 21.99
C VAL A 42 -13.20 4.80 21.34
N LEU A 43 -12.66 5.74 22.11
CA LEU A 43 -11.73 6.75 21.59
C LEU A 43 -10.45 6.13 21.01
N CYS A 44 -9.92 5.08 21.63
CA CYS A 44 -8.79 4.34 21.09
C CYS A 44 -9.14 3.68 19.74
N LEU A 45 -10.27 2.96 19.68
CA LEU A 45 -10.72 2.29 18.45
C LEU A 45 -11.00 3.27 17.32
N LEU A 46 -11.57 4.44 17.63
CA LEU A 46 -11.79 5.50 16.65
C LEU A 46 -10.48 5.96 16.02
N ARG A 47 -9.44 6.20 16.83
CA ARG A 47 -8.11 6.59 16.34
C ARG A 47 -7.47 5.50 15.49
N GLU A 48 -7.64 4.23 15.84
CA GLU A 48 -7.13 3.12 15.03
C GLU A 48 -7.82 3.08 13.66
N VAL A 49 -9.14 3.27 13.63
CA VAL A 49 -9.89 3.31 12.37
C VAL A 49 -9.47 4.51 11.52
N GLU A 50 -9.30 5.69 12.12
CA GLU A 50 -8.81 6.89 11.44
C GLU A 50 -7.42 6.67 10.84
N ALA A 51 -6.49 6.10 11.61
CA ALA A 51 -5.14 5.80 11.15
C ALA A 51 -5.15 4.78 9.99
N ALA A 52 -5.95 3.71 10.12
CA ALA A 52 -6.10 2.71 9.06
C ALA A 52 -6.75 3.30 7.80
N ALA A 53 -7.72 4.20 7.94
CA ALA A 53 -8.35 4.88 6.82
C ALA A 53 -7.37 5.79 6.07
N GLN A 54 -6.56 6.57 6.80
CA GLN A 54 -5.51 7.40 6.20
C GLN A 54 -4.49 6.55 5.44
N GLN A 55 -4.07 5.42 6.03
CA GLN A 55 -3.14 4.51 5.35
C GLN A 55 -3.72 3.98 4.03
N ARG A 56 -4.97 3.51 4.03
CA ARG A 56 -5.65 3.05 2.80
C ARG A 56 -5.81 4.17 1.78
N GLN A 57 -6.05 5.40 2.24
CA GLN A 57 -6.13 6.55 1.36
C GLN A 57 -4.80 6.79 0.63
N TYR A 58 -3.67 6.73 1.33
CA TYR A 58 -2.35 6.87 0.71
C TYR A 58 -2.05 5.72 -0.27
N GLU A 59 -2.37 4.49 0.09
CA GLU A 59 -2.22 3.33 -0.82
C GLU A 59 -3.05 3.51 -2.10
N SER A 60 -4.29 3.98 -1.99
CA SER A 60 -5.14 4.24 -3.16
C SER A 60 -4.56 5.34 -4.07
N GLN A 61 -4.01 6.41 -3.48
CA GLN A 61 -3.40 7.51 -4.23
C GLN A 61 -2.13 7.05 -4.95
N LEU A 62 -1.28 6.27 -4.30
CA LEU A 62 -0.09 5.69 -4.92
C LEU A 62 -0.46 4.80 -6.11
N LYS A 63 -1.46 3.94 -5.95
CA LYS A 63 -1.94 3.08 -7.03
C LYS A 63 -2.51 3.88 -8.20
N ALA A 64 -3.24 4.95 -7.93
CA ALA A 64 -3.75 5.86 -8.97
C ALA A 64 -2.60 6.54 -9.73
N LEU A 65 -1.59 7.01 -9.00
CA LEU A 65 -0.40 7.62 -9.59
C LEU A 65 0.38 6.62 -10.46
N GLU A 66 0.62 5.41 -9.96
CA GLU A 66 1.29 4.34 -10.71
C GLU A 66 0.56 4.02 -12.02
N ASN A 67 -0.78 3.89 -11.97
CA ASN A 67 -1.59 3.67 -13.15
C ASN A 67 -1.46 4.82 -14.15
N SER A 68 -1.43 6.07 -13.68
CA SER A 68 -1.29 7.24 -14.55
C SER A 68 0.07 7.28 -15.26
N VAL A 69 1.16 6.96 -14.55
CA VAL A 69 2.51 6.89 -15.13
C VAL A 69 2.59 5.76 -16.16
N ARG A 70 2.02 4.60 -15.83
CA ARG A 70 1.97 3.47 -16.76
C ARG A 70 1.22 3.83 -18.04
N ASP A 71 0.10 4.52 -17.93
CA ASP A 71 -0.69 4.93 -19.11
C ASP A 71 0.10 5.91 -20.00
N LEU A 72 0.76 6.91 -19.41
CA LEU A 72 1.64 7.82 -20.15
C LEU A 72 2.78 7.08 -20.87
N GLN A 73 3.40 6.09 -20.21
CA GLN A 73 4.43 5.28 -20.83
C GLN A 73 3.90 4.45 -22.01
N LEU A 74 2.69 3.91 -21.90
CA LEU A 74 2.05 3.20 -23.00
C LEU A 74 1.77 4.14 -24.16
N GLN A 75 1.20 5.32 -23.92
CA GLN A 75 0.98 6.33 -24.95
C GLN A 75 2.27 6.72 -25.67
N GLN A 76 3.36 6.94 -24.93
CA GLN A 76 4.67 7.22 -25.53
C GLN A 76 5.16 6.09 -26.43
N ARG A 77 4.99 4.83 -26.00
CA ARG A 77 5.34 3.66 -26.83
C ARG A 77 4.49 3.60 -28.10
N PHE A 78 3.19 3.85 -28.00
CA PHE A 78 2.30 3.92 -29.16
C PHE A 78 2.74 5.01 -30.14
N ASN A 79 3.06 6.20 -29.65
CA ASN A 79 3.53 7.31 -30.47
C ASN A 79 4.91 7.06 -31.09
N ALA A 80 5.76 6.26 -30.45
CA ALA A 80 7.07 5.88 -30.95
C ALA A 80 7.05 4.67 -31.90
N MET A 81 5.90 4.04 -32.14
CA MET A 81 5.83 2.92 -33.08
C MET A 81 6.01 3.40 -34.52
N PRO A 82 6.94 2.82 -35.30
CA PRO A 82 7.10 3.16 -36.69
C PRO A 82 5.84 2.76 -37.48
N SER A 83 5.37 3.67 -38.33
CA SER A 83 4.27 3.37 -39.25
C SER A 83 4.69 2.29 -40.23
N PHE A 84 3.87 1.25 -40.38
CA PHE A 84 4.11 0.20 -41.37
C PHE A 84 3.84 0.75 -42.77
N THR A 85 4.87 0.84 -43.60
CA THR A 85 4.72 1.12 -45.04
C THR A 85 4.70 -0.20 -45.81
N ALA A 86 3.60 -0.50 -46.49
CA ALA A 86 3.49 -1.69 -47.32
C ALA A 86 4.47 -1.62 -48.51
N PRO A 87 5.09 -2.75 -48.89
CA PRO A 87 5.95 -2.79 -50.07
C PRO A 87 5.13 -2.47 -51.33
N ALA A 88 5.72 -1.69 -52.24
CA ALA A 88 5.07 -1.34 -53.50
C ALA A 88 4.74 -2.61 -54.30
N PRO A 89 3.57 -2.67 -54.96
CA PRO A 89 3.21 -3.81 -55.80
C PRO A 89 4.19 -3.93 -56.96
N PHE A 90 4.66 -5.15 -57.21
CA PHE A 90 5.51 -5.46 -58.35
C PHE A 90 4.73 -5.30 -59.65
N VAL A 91 5.13 -4.36 -60.50
CA VAL A 91 4.58 -4.19 -61.84
C VAL A 91 5.61 -4.75 -62.84
N PRO A 92 5.31 -5.87 -63.51
CA PRO A 92 6.22 -6.40 -64.53
C PRO A 92 6.31 -5.45 -65.73
N PRO A 93 7.49 -5.28 -66.36
CA PRO A 93 7.63 -4.47 -67.56
C PRO A 93 6.78 -5.08 -68.67
N MET A 94 5.85 -4.30 -69.23
CA MET A 94 5.05 -4.71 -70.38
C MET A 94 5.96 -4.71 -71.61
N LEU A 95 6.07 -5.88 -72.26
CA LEU A 95 6.72 -6.10 -73.56
C LEU A 95 5.81 -5.65 -74.70
#